data_AF-A0A2U2P900-F1
#
_entry.id   AF-A0A2U2P900-F1
#
_cell.length_a   1.000
_cell.length_b   1.000
_cell.length_c   1.000
_cell.angle_alpha   90.00
_cell.angle_beta   90.00
_cell.angle_gamma   90.00
#
_symmetry.space_group_name_H-M   'P 1'
#
loop_
_entity.id
_entity.type
_entity.pdbx_description
1 polymer ?
#
loop_
_entity_poly.entity_id
_entity_poly.type
_entity_poly.pdbx_seq_one_letter_code
_entity_poly.pdbx_strand_id
1 'polypeptide(L)'
;PQATRDLVTPFEYDPFGREAKKYLPYADPSANGSYKAGALTPGSGIMAFYNPSGSEAQLPTGIPRIPSPFAETRFEPSPLNRVEEQGAPGSDWQIGQGHTVRQGYYSNSDASLSEGNGRWAKQYGVSIDASGNRSLKDEGSYGQNQLYVSET
;
A
#
# COMPACT_ATOMS: atom_id res chain seq x y z
N PRO A 1 15.29 28.93 -20.53
CA PRO A 1 15.13 27.47 -20.75
C PRO A 1 13.74 27.18 -21.33
N GLN A 2 13.63 26.82 -22.61
CA GLN A 2 12.38 26.24 -23.12
C GLN A 2 12.25 24.85 -22.52
N ALA A 3 11.16 24.60 -21.79
CA ALA A 3 10.82 23.24 -21.37
C ALA A 3 10.59 22.42 -22.65
N THR A 4 11.36 21.35 -22.85
CA THR A 4 11.25 20.49 -24.04
C THR A 4 10.34 19.28 -23.83
N ARG A 5 9.86 19.09 -22.60
CA ARG A 5 8.96 18.01 -22.16
C ARG A 5 8.11 18.46 -20.97
N ASP A 6 6.93 17.87 -20.83
CA ASP A 6 6.13 17.98 -19.61
C ASP A 6 6.40 16.77 -18.70
N LEU A 7 6.56 16.98 -17.39
CA LEU A 7 6.59 15.90 -16.41
C LEU A 7 5.16 15.61 -15.96
N VAL A 8 4.65 14.42 -16.30
CA VAL A 8 3.24 14.07 -16.14
C VAL A 8 3.09 12.93 -15.14
N THR A 9 2.26 13.12 -14.13
CA THR A 9 1.81 12.07 -13.20
C THR A 9 0.32 11.85 -13.37
N PRO A 10 -0.12 10.71 -13.90
CA PRO A 10 -1.54 10.37 -13.97
C PRO A 10 -2.13 10.08 -12.59
N PHE A 11 -3.40 10.43 -12.41
CA PHE A 11 -4.20 10.08 -11.24
C PHE A 11 -5.47 9.38 -11.71
N GLU A 12 -5.78 8.21 -11.13
CA GLU A 12 -7.05 7.52 -11.34
C GLU A 12 -7.70 7.24 -10.00
N TYR A 13 -9.03 7.30 -9.98
CA TYR A 13 -9.82 7.04 -8.80
C TYR A 13 -10.75 5.85 -9.04
N ASP A 14 -10.85 4.98 -8.03
CA ASP A 14 -11.83 3.91 -8.03
C ASP A 14 -13.27 4.46 -7.87
N PRO A 15 -14.33 3.62 -7.97
CA PRO A 15 -15.71 4.08 -7.82
C PRO A 15 -16.04 4.69 -6.44
N PHE A 16 -15.17 4.52 -5.45
CA PHE A 16 -15.31 5.10 -4.11
C PHE A 16 -14.51 6.41 -3.95
N GLY A 17 -13.89 6.92 -5.02
CA GLY A 17 -13.12 8.16 -5.02
C GLY A 17 -11.71 8.02 -4.45
N ARG A 18 -11.18 6.81 -4.35
CA ARG A 18 -9.85 6.54 -3.78
C ARG A 18 -8.81 6.37 -4.87
N GLU A 19 -7.61 6.87 -4.65
CA GLU A 19 -6.47 6.65 -5.52
C GLU A 19 -5.90 5.25 -5.26
N ALA A 20 -6.47 4.23 -5.91
CA ALA A 20 -6.04 2.84 -5.77
C ALA A 20 -4.72 2.53 -6.50
N LYS A 21 -4.32 3.37 -7.46
CA LYS A 21 -3.04 3.24 -8.16
C LYS A 21 -2.27 4.54 -8.13
N LYS A 22 -1.00 4.46 -7.70
CA LYS A 22 -0.03 5.54 -7.81
C LYS A 22 0.95 5.27 -8.93
N TYR A 23 0.87 6.08 -9.98
CA TYR A 23 1.69 5.92 -11.17
C TYR A 23 3.06 6.57 -11.05
N LEU A 24 4.05 5.99 -11.74
CA LEU A 24 5.33 6.64 -11.96
C LEU A 24 5.16 7.86 -12.89
N PRO A 25 5.88 8.97 -12.64
CA PRO A 25 5.84 10.12 -13.53
C PRO A 25 6.56 9.82 -14.85
N TYR A 26 6.12 10.40 -15.97
CA TYR A 26 6.77 10.24 -17.27
C TYR A 26 6.98 11.58 -17.99
N ALA A 27 7.93 11.60 -18.93
CA ALA A 27 8.23 12.79 -19.73
C ALA A 27 7.44 12.80 -21.05
N ASP A 28 6.49 13.70 -21.19
CA ASP A 28 5.62 13.85 -22.36
C ASP A 28 6.21 14.83 -23.40
N PRO A 29 6.18 14.50 -24.71
CA PRO A 29 6.74 15.33 -25.79
C PRO A 29 6.06 16.67 -26.01
N SER A 30 4.80 16.86 -25.61
CA SER A 30 4.01 18.02 -26.05
C SER A 30 4.45 19.36 -25.45
N ALA A 31 5.13 19.33 -24.29
CA ALA A 31 5.84 20.47 -23.68
C ALA A 31 5.00 21.77 -23.59
N ASN A 32 3.70 21.63 -23.34
CA ASN A 32 2.74 22.73 -23.42
C ASN A 32 1.96 22.94 -22.11
N GLY A 33 2.26 22.15 -21.07
CA GLY A 33 1.58 22.21 -19.77
C GLY A 33 0.08 21.86 -19.80
N SER A 34 -0.45 21.42 -20.94
CA SER A 34 -1.86 21.07 -21.07
C SER A 34 -2.16 19.73 -20.39
N TYR A 35 -3.41 19.56 -19.97
CA TYR A 35 -3.92 18.25 -19.52
C TYR A 35 -3.68 17.16 -20.57
N LYS A 36 -3.27 15.96 -20.11
CA LYS A 36 -2.96 14.80 -20.97
C LYS A 36 -4.08 13.76 -20.87
N ALA A 37 -5.12 13.91 -21.67
CA ALA A 37 -6.26 12.97 -21.68
C ALA A 37 -5.85 11.52 -22.01
N GLY A 38 -4.79 11.34 -22.79
CA GLY A 38 -4.26 10.02 -23.19
C GLY A 38 -3.27 9.39 -22.22
N ALA A 39 -3.02 9.98 -21.05
CA ALA A 39 -1.92 9.57 -20.15
C ALA A 39 -2.01 8.10 -19.70
N LEU A 40 -3.23 7.57 -19.56
CA LEU A 40 -3.52 6.17 -19.18
C LEU A 40 -4.10 5.33 -20.33
N THR A 41 -4.14 5.86 -21.55
CA THR A 41 -4.63 5.10 -22.71
C THR A 41 -3.65 3.96 -23.03
N PRO A 42 -4.12 2.71 -23.23
CA PRO A 42 -3.25 1.59 -23.60
C PRO A 42 -2.40 1.93 -24.85
N GLY A 43 -1.09 1.66 -24.76
CA GLY A 43 -0.15 1.96 -25.85
C GLY A 43 0.22 3.44 -26.02
N SER A 44 -0.23 4.33 -25.12
CA SER A 44 0.10 5.75 -25.09
C SER A 44 0.62 6.16 -23.70
N GLY A 45 0.96 7.44 -23.54
CA GLY A 45 1.30 8.07 -22.27
C GLY A 45 2.33 7.28 -21.47
N ILE A 46 1.97 6.92 -20.24
CA ILE A 46 2.86 6.19 -19.34
C ILE A 46 3.27 4.81 -19.88
N MET A 47 2.36 4.09 -20.53
CA MET A 47 2.62 2.75 -21.07
C MET A 47 3.55 2.81 -22.27
N ALA A 48 3.37 3.80 -23.15
CA ALA A 48 4.32 4.03 -24.25
C ALA A 48 5.72 4.42 -23.75
N PHE A 49 5.80 5.08 -22.59
CA PHE A 49 7.06 5.52 -22.00
C PHE A 49 7.83 4.39 -21.32
N TYR A 50 7.16 3.60 -20.47
CA TYR A 50 7.82 2.56 -19.66
C TYR A 50 7.75 1.15 -20.25
N ASN A 51 6.75 0.86 -21.10
CA ASN A 51 6.55 -0.47 -21.67
C ASN A 51 6.06 -0.42 -23.13
N PRO A 52 6.80 0.25 -24.05
CA PRO A 52 6.48 0.25 -25.48
C PRO A 52 6.60 -1.16 -26.07
N SER A 53 6.09 -1.39 -27.29
CA SER A 53 6.22 -2.68 -27.98
C SER A 53 7.67 -3.20 -28.00
N GLY A 54 7.86 -4.51 -27.79
CA GLY A 54 9.16 -5.17 -27.76
C GLY A 54 9.40 -5.93 -26.44
N SER A 55 10.56 -6.57 -26.32
CA SER A 55 10.91 -7.46 -25.19
C SER A 55 12.16 -7.05 -24.42
N GLU A 56 12.89 -6.03 -24.88
CA GLU A 56 14.16 -5.62 -24.27
C GLU A 56 13.98 -5.15 -22.83
N ALA A 57 14.84 -5.61 -21.91
CA ALA A 57 14.78 -5.24 -20.50
C ALA A 57 15.07 -3.74 -20.25
N GLN A 58 15.81 -3.10 -21.17
CA GLN A 58 16.11 -1.68 -21.14
C GLN A 58 15.72 -1.05 -22.49
N LEU A 59 15.12 0.13 -22.44
CA LEU A 59 14.71 0.88 -23.62
C LEU A 59 15.91 1.62 -24.24
N PRO A 60 15.87 1.99 -25.53
CA PRO A 60 16.93 2.77 -26.18
C PRO A 60 17.24 4.12 -25.49
N THR A 61 16.30 4.62 -24.69
CA THR A 61 16.44 5.83 -23.86
C THR A 61 17.25 5.61 -22.57
N GLY A 62 17.68 4.37 -22.29
CA GLY A 62 18.36 3.98 -21.05
C GLY A 62 17.40 3.71 -19.88
N ILE A 63 16.10 3.88 -20.07
CA ILE A 63 15.07 3.64 -19.05
C ILE A 63 14.79 2.13 -18.98
N PRO A 64 14.73 1.52 -17.78
CA PRO A 64 14.29 0.13 -17.64
C PRO A 64 12.85 -0.05 -18.16
N ARG A 65 12.58 -1.21 -18.76
CA ARG A 65 11.20 -1.61 -19.08
C ARG A 65 10.46 -1.90 -17.78
N ILE A 66 9.33 -1.22 -17.55
CA ILE A 66 8.49 -1.40 -16.37
C ILE A 66 7.06 -1.67 -16.86
N PRO A 67 6.63 -2.95 -17.00
CA PRO A 67 5.29 -3.28 -17.48
C PRO A 67 4.15 -2.81 -16.58
N SER A 68 4.43 -2.72 -15.28
CA SER A 68 3.50 -2.18 -14.28
C SER A 68 4.08 -0.92 -13.66
N PRO A 69 4.01 0.25 -14.35
CA PRO A 69 4.61 1.51 -13.89
C PRO A 69 3.76 2.19 -12.81
N PHE A 70 3.25 1.41 -11.86
CA PHE A 70 2.38 1.87 -10.78
C PHE A 70 2.52 0.98 -9.53
N ALA A 71 2.27 1.58 -8.37
CA ALA A 71 1.99 0.88 -7.13
C ALA A 71 0.47 0.75 -6.97
N GLU A 72 -0.03 -0.46 -6.70
CA GLU A 72 -1.45 -0.71 -6.44
C GLU A 72 -1.71 -0.89 -4.94
N THR A 73 -2.78 -0.26 -4.46
CA THR A 73 -3.30 -0.39 -3.11
C THR A 73 -4.65 -1.09 -3.17
N ARG A 74 -4.74 -2.27 -2.56
CA ARG A 74 -6.00 -2.97 -2.35
C ARG A 74 -6.55 -2.61 -0.99
N PHE A 75 -7.80 -2.19 -0.97
CA PHE A 75 -8.52 -1.85 0.24
C PHE A 75 -9.40 -3.01 0.68
N GLU A 76 -9.58 -3.16 1.99
CA GLU A 76 -10.59 -4.09 2.52
C GLU A 76 -11.99 -3.72 1.99
N PRO A 77 -12.90 -4.70 1.79
CA PRO A 77 -14.28 -4.47 1.36
C PRO A 77 -15.15 -3.92 2.50
N SER A 78 -14.63 -2.95 3.25
CA SER A 78 -15.32 -2.26 4.33
C SER A 78 -15.47 -0.76 4.03
N PRO A 79 -16.44 -0.07 4.64
CA PRO A 79 -16.58 1.38 4.50
C PRO A 79 -15.40 2.20 5.07
N LEU A 80 -14.43 1.54 5.72
CA LEU A 80 -13.40 2.20 6.52
C LEU A 80 -12.14 2.54 5.72
N ASN A 81 -12.12 2.26 4.41
CA ASN A 81 -11.02 2.63 3.49
C ASN A 81 -9.63 2.22 3.99
N ARG A 82 -9.53 1.05 4.64
CA ARG A 82 -8.28 0.52 5.14
C ARG A 82 -7.54 -0.28 4.08
N VAL A 83 -6.22 -0.23 4.12
CA VAL A 83 -5.33 -0.91 3.16
C VAL A 83 -5.18 -2.36 3.57
N GLU A 84 -5.59 -3.30 2.72
CA GLU A 84 -5.38 -4.73 2.93
C GLU A 84 -4.01 -5.17 2.39
N GLU A 85 -3.64 -4.69 1.22
CA GLU A 85 -2.38 -5.03 0.56
C GLU A 85 -1.85 -3.87 -0.27
N GLN A 86 -0.54 -3.65 -0.21
CA GLN A 86 0.17 -2.60 -0.91
C GLN A 86 1.27 -3.23 -1.78
N GLY A 87 1.16 -3.04 -3.08
CA GLY A 87 2.21 -3.30 -4.05
C GLY A 87 3.13 -2.10 -4.28
N ALA A 88 4.13 -2.31 -5.13
CA ALA A 88 5.07 -1.28 -5.60
C ALA A 88 5.24 -1.37 -7.13
N PRO A 89 5.87 -0.38 -7.78
CA PRO A 89 6.09 -0.43 -9.23
C PRO A 89 6.95 -1.61 -9.66
N GLY A 90 6.62 -2.18 -10.83
CA GLY A 90 7.26 -3.38 -11.38
C GLY A 90 6.38 -4.62 -11.25
N SER A 91 6.49 -5.53 -12.22
CA SER A 91 5.61 -6.70 -12.33
C SER A 91 5.65 -7.58 -11.08
N ASP A 92 6.84 -7.84 -10.52
CA ASP A 92 7.02 -8.72 -9.37
C ASP A 92 6.49 -8.13 -8.05
N TRP A 93 6.20 -6.83 -8.03
CA TRP A 93 5.73 -6.09 -6.86
C TRP A 93 4.23 -5.77 -6.92
N GLN A 94 3.53 -6.30 -7.92
CA GLN A 94 2.08 -6.18 -8.03
C GLN A 94 1.37 -7.13 -7.06
N ILE A 95 0.11 -6.80 -6.76
CA ILE A 95 -0.74 -7.60 -5.89
C ILE A 95 -0.88 -9.02 -6.45
N GLY A 96 -0.75 -10.00 -5.56
CA GLY A 96 -0.78 -11.43 -5.92
C GLY A 96 0.58 -12.03 -6.32
N GLN A 97 1.65 -11.25 -6.37
CA GLN A 97 3.01 -11.74 -6.70
C GLN A 97 3.83 -12.18 -5.49
N GLY A 98 3.37 -11.87 -4.27
CA GLY A 98 3.99 -12.32 -3.03
C GLY A 98 5.10 -11.40 -2.48
N HIS A 99 5.43 -10.31 -3.18
CA HIS A 99 6.40 -9.30 -2.71
C HIS A 99 5.73 -8.03 -2.16
N THR A 100 4.44 -8.10 -1.84
CA THR A 100 3.64 -6.99 -1.34
C THR A 100 3.65 -6.91 0.17
N VAL A 101 3.31 -5.74 0.71
CA VAL A 101 3.07 -5.55 2.14
C VAL A 101 1.59 -5.75 2.41
N ARG A 102 1.23 -6.65 3.32
CA ARG A 102 -0.17 -6.87 3.74
C ARG A 102 -0.43 -6.21 5.07
N GLN A 103 -1.67 -5.83 5.33
CA GLN A 103 -2.10 -5.44 6.66
C GLN A 103 -3.36 -6.24 7.02
N GLY A 104 -3.41 -6.71 8.25
CA GLY A 104 -4.58 -7.37 8.80
C GLY A 104 -5.21 -6.54 9.91
N TYR A 105 -6.53 -6.35 9.88
CA TYR A 105 -7.26 -5.62 10.90
C TYR A 105 -8.26 -6.52 11.59
N TYR A 106 -8.15 -6.59 12.91
CA TYR A 106 -8.90 -7.50 13.74
C TYR A 106 -9.34 -6.84 15.05
N SER A 107 -10.14 -7.56 15.81
CA SER A 107 -10.45 -7.24 17.19
C SER A 107 -9.80 -8.26 18.11
N ASN A 108 -9.51 -7.85 19.34
CA ASN A 108 -8.90 -8.74 20.31
C ASN A 108 -9.86 -9.88 20.71
N SER A 109 -9.30 -11.05 20.96
CA SER A 109 -10.01 -12.23 21.47
C SER A 109 -9.71 -12.46 22.95
N ASP A 110 -10.69 -12.99 23.67
CA ASP A 110 -10.55 -13.56 25.01
C ASP A 110 -10.30 -15.09 25.00
N ALA A 111 -10.15 -15.68 23.81
CA ALA A 111 -9.86 -17.10 23.62
C ALA A 111 -8.57 -17.53 24.35
N SER A 112 -8.58 -18.78 24.83
CA SER A 112 -7.43 -19.40 25.46
C SER A 112 -6.25 -19.50 24.48
N LEU A 113 -5.04 -19.23 24.98
CA LEU A 113 -3.76 -19.33 24.23
C LEU A 113 -3.55 -20.70 23.56
N SER A 114 -4.29 -21.72 23.99
CA SER A 114 -4.25 -23.09 23.45
C SER A 114 -4.82 -23.23 22.03
N GLU A 115 -5.57 -22.25 21.51
CA GLU A 115 -6.24 -22.33 20.20
C GLU A 115 -5.48 -21.67 19.03
N GLY A 116 -4.27 -21.15 19.27
CA GLY A 116 -3.28 -20.83 18.23
C GLY A 116 -3.55 -19.61 17.33
N ASN A 117 -4.79 -19.17 17.16
CA ASN A 117 -5.18 -18.07 16.25
C ASN A 117 -5.81 -16.85 16.95
N GLY A 118 -5.84 -16.84 18.29
CA GLY A 118 -6.40 -15.74 19.07
C GLY A 118 -5.47 -14.53 19.13
N ARG A 119 -6.03 -13.33 18.93
CA ARG A 119 -5.33 -12.05 19.08
C ARG A 119 -5.62 -11.47 20.46
N TRP A 120 -4.89 -11.90 21.46
CA TRP A 120 -5.09 -11.45 22.84
C TRP A 120 -4.37 -10.12 23.10
N ALA A 121 -4.98 -9.26 23.90
CA ALA A 121 -4.36 -8.06 24.42
C ALA A 121 -4.25 -8.20 25.95
N LYS A 122 -3.04 -8.19 26.51
CA LYS A 122 -2.83 -8.29 27.96
C LYS A 122 -3.12 -6.97 28.65
N GLN A 123 -3.79 -7.07 29.78
CA GLN A 123 -3.96 -5.98 30.72
C GLN A 123 -2.88 -6.09 31.80
N TYR A 124 -2.13 -5.01 31.97
CA TYR A 124 -1.11 -4.93 33.02
C TYR A 124 -1.40 -3.75 33.94
N GLY A 125 -1.40 -4.05 35.25
CA GLY A 125 -1.41 -3.06 36.31
C GLY A 125 0.00 -2.81 36.85
N VAL A 126 0.15 -1.74 37.64
CA VAL A 126 1.36 -1.47 38.42
C VAL A 126 1.04 -1.70 39.88
N SER A 127 1.83 -2.54 40.54
CA SER A 127 1.81 -2.68 42.01
C SER A 127 2.95 -1.85 42.59
N ILE A 128 2.68 -1.18 43.70
CA ILE A 128 3.68 -0.41 44.45
C ILE A 128 3.73 -0.99 45.86
N ASP A 129 4.89 -1.47 46.29
CA ASP A 129 5.05 -1.95 47.66
C ASP A 129 5.17 -0.79 48.67
N ALA A 130 5.17 -1.10 49.96
CA ALA A 130 5.26 -0.09 51.02
C ALA A 130 6.59 0.70 51.00
N SER A 131 7.62 0.19 50.32
CA SER A 131 8.92 0.83 50.13
C SER A 131 9.00 1.64 48.84
N GLY A 132 7.93 1.69 48.04
CA GLY A 132 7.85 2.43 46.78
C GLY A 132 8.39 1.68 45.56
N ASN A 133 8.76 0.40 45.68
CA ASN A 133 9.20 -0.39 44.54
C ASN A 133 8.01 -0.73 43.64
N ARG A 134 8.20 -0.57 42.33
CA ARG A 134 7.15 -0.79 41.33
C ARG A 134 7.34 -2.15 40.66
N SER A 135 6.29 -2.95 40.59
CA SER A 135 6.26 -4.19 39.83
C SER A 135 5.09 -4.21 38.85
N LEU A 136 5.32 -4.90 37.74
CA LEU A 136 4.30 -5.16 36.72
C LEU A 136 3.43 -6.33 37.19
N LYS A 137 2.10 -6.16 37.17
CA LYS A 137 1.14 -7.19 37.55
C LYS A 137 0.30 -7.56 36.33
N ASP A 138 0.31 -8.82 35.93
CA ASP A 138 -0.62 -9.36 34.92
C ASP A 138 -2.03 -9.39 35.52
N GLU A 139 -2.97 -8.71 34.87
CA GLU A 139 -4.40 -8.65 35.26
C GLU A 139 -5.29 -9.47 34.32
N GLY A 140 -4.69 -10.29 33.45
CA GLY A 140 -5.38 -11.09 32.46
C GLY A 140 -5.36 -10.44 31.08
N SER A 141 -6.33 -10.83 30.25
CA SER A 141 -6.51 -10.26 28.92
C SER A 141 -7.75 -9.39 28.89
N TYR A 142 -7.75 -8.35 28.05
CA TYR A 142 -8.97 -7.63 27.72
C TYR A 142 -10.03 -8.60 27.15
N GLY A 143 -11.30 -8.33 27.46
CA GLY A 143 -12.43 -9.12 26.95
C GLY A 143 -12.55 -9.04 25.44
N GLN A 144 -13.29 -9.98 24.83
CA GLN A 144 -13.47 -10.02 23.38
C GLN A 144 -13.99 -8.69 22.82
N ASN A 145 -13.45 -8.26 21.68
CA ASN A 145 -13.89 -7.08 20.93
C ASN A 145 -13.81 -5.74 21.67
N GLN A 146 -12.93 -5.62 22.67
CA GLN A 146 -12.71 -4.36 23.40
C GLN A 146 -11.64 -3.47 22.76
N LEU A 147 -10.70 -4.05 22.01
CA LEU A 147 -9.57 -3.38 21.42
C LEU A 147 -9.39 -3.79 19.95
N TYR A 148 -8.85 -2.87 19.16
CA TYR A 148 -8.44 -3.13 17.78
C TYR A 148 -7.00 -3.67 17.74
N VAL A 149 -6.76 -4.61 16.83
CA VAL A 149 -5.44 -5.22 16.58
C VAL A 149 -5.12 -5.04 15.10
N SER A 150 -3.94 -4.51 14.81
CA SER A 150 -3.41 -4.37 13.45
C SER A 150 -2.10 -5.15 13.32
N GLU A 151 -1.96 -5.91 12.25
CA GLU A 151 -0.78 -6.72 11.91
C GLU A 151 -0.25 -6.32 10.53
N THR A 152 1.06 -6.44 10.32
CA THR A 152 1.75 -6.17 9.05
C THR A 152 2.63 -7.36 8.67
#